data_AF-A0A1Z9AD33-F1
#
_entry.id   AF-A0A1Z9AD33-F1
#
_cell.length_a   1.000
_cell.length_b   1.000
_cell.length_c   1.000
_cell.angle_alpha   90.00
_cell.angle_beta   90.00
_cell.angle_gamma   90.00
#
_symmetry.space_group_name_H-M   'P 1'
#
loop_
_entity.id
_entity.type
_entity.pdbx_description
1 polymer ?
#
loop_
_entity_poly.entity_id
_entity_poly.type
_entity_poly.pdbx_seq_one_letter_code
_entity_poly.pdbx_strand_id
1 'polypeptide(L)'
;MNIPRRPPRFWLSCLLGVVLLMVIFIIARDSKATWFFATVGKIPYFDKVGHFFIMGLISLCAVAGLAHRLPFPPWRSSFIVMGCIFLLSTIDELSQAFIPSRTFSFADLTASILGIIFLGLIGHRISRQKD
;
A
#
# COMPACT_ATOMS: atom_id res chain seq x y z
N MET A 1 11.37 25.93 -15.95
CA MET A 1 11.31 25.06 -14.75
C MET A 1 11.52 23.62 -15.22
N ASN A 2 12.75 23.12 -15.16
CA ASN A 2 13.08 21.78 -15.63
C ASN A 2 12.67 20.78 -14.55
N ILE A 3 11.49 20.17 -14.69
CA ILE A 3 11.10 19.05 -13.82
C ILE A 3 12.02 17.89 -14.19
N PRO A 4 12.94 17.44 -13.32
CA PRO A 4 13.77 16.29 -13.62
C PRO A 4 12.86 15.10 -13.91
N ARG A 5 12.83 14.66 -15.18
CA ARG A 5 12.05 13.50 -15.61
C ARG A 5 12.71 12.25 -15.06
N ARG A 6 12.30 11.85 -13.84
CA ARG A 6 12.70 10.58 -13.21
C ARG A 6 12.44 9.43 -14.20
N PRO A 7 13.31 8.40 -14.29
CA PRO A 7 13.14 7.35 -15.29
C PRO A 7 11.82 6.61 -15.04
N PRO A 8 10.89 6.60 -16.02
CA PRO A 8 9.55 6.05 -15.84
C PRO A 8 9.57 4.56 -15.46
N ARG A 9 10.68 3.86 -15.77
CA ARG A 9 10.88 2.44 -15.52
C ARG A 9 10.92 2.08 -14.03
N PHE A 10 11.50 2.90 -13.16
CA PHE A 10 11.59 2.59 -11.71
C PHE A 10 10.20 2.61 -11.05
N TRP A 11 9.42 3.66 -11.33
CA TRP A 11 8.06 3.79 -10.80
C TRP A 11 7.11 2.74 -11.38
N LEU A 12 7.29 2.41 -12.66
CA LEU A 12 6.56 1.33 -13.30
C LEU A 12 6.86 -0.02 -12.66
N SER A 13 8.14 -0.32 -12.35
CA SER A 13 8.54 -1.53 -11.62
C SER A 13 7.98 -1.58 -10.19
N CYS A 14 7.98 -0.45 -9.47
CA CYS A 14 7.35 -0.34 -8.16
C CYS A 14 5.83 -0.58 -8.22
N LEU A 15 5.15 0.02 -9.19
CA LEU A 15 3.71 -0.15 -9.39
C LEU A 15 3.37 -1.60 -9.77
N LEU A 16 4.14 -2.21 -10.68
CA LEU A 16 4.03 -3.63 -11.02
C LEU A 16 4.26 -4.54 -9.82
N GLY A 17 5.29 -4.27 -9.00
CA GLY A 17 5.58 -5.05 -7.80
C GLY A 17 4.45 -4.96 -6.77
N VAL A 18 3.88 -3.78 -6.58
CA VAL A 18 2.70 -3.54 -5.74
C VAL A 18 1.48 -4.30 -6.24
N VAL A 19 1.18 -4.21 -7.54
CA VAL A 19 0.04 -4.93 -8.15
C VAL A 19 0.24 -6.44 -8.03
N LEU A 20 1.47 -6.93 -8.24
CA LEU A 20 1.80 -8.34 -8.06
C LEU A 20 1.58 -8.79 -6.61
N LEU A 21 2.02 -7.99 -5.62
CA LEU A 21 1.79 -8.28 -4.20
C LEU A 21 0.31 -8.28 -3.84
N MET A 22 -0.47 -7.37 -4.41
CA MET A 22 -1.93 -7.32 -4.21
C MET A 22 -2.60 -8.57 -4.80
N VAL A 23 -2.23 -8.98 -6.01
CA VAL A 23 -2.74 -10.21 -6.64
C VAL A 23 -2.34 -11.45 -5.84
N ILE A 24 -1.09 -11.53 -5.37
CA ILE A 24 -0.62 -12.63 -4.52
C ILE A 24 -1.44 -12.69 -3.23
N PHE A 25 -1.74 -11.55 -2.61
CA PHE A 25 -2.51 -11.51 -1.38
C PHE A 25 -3.98 -11.92 -1.56
N ILE A 26 -4.61 -11.48 -2.66
CA ILE A 26 -5.97 -11.88 -3.04
C ILE A 26 -6.01 -13.40 -3.28
N ILE A 27 -5.07 -13.93 -4.07
CA ILE A 27 -4.96 -15.36 -4.33
C ILE A 27 -4.73 -16.12 -3.02
N ALA A 28 -3.77 -15.69 -2.18
CA ALA A 28 -3.46 -16.32 -0.90
C ALA A 28 -4.66 -16.42 0.05
N ARG A 29 -5.53 -15.40 0.03
CA ARG A 29 -6.71 -15.31 0.89
C ARG A 29 -7.89 -16.16 0.41
N ASP A 30 -8.02 -16.45 -0.89
CA ASP A 30 -9.09 -17.30 -1.45
C ASP A 30 -8.64 -18.75 -1.71
N SER A 31 -7.34 -18.95 -1.96
CA SER A 31 -6.80 -20.27 -2.25
C SER A 31 -6.69 -21.11 -0.97
N LYS A 32 -7.73 -21.88 -0.68
CA LYS A 32 -7.61 -23.10 0.15
C LYS A 32 -6.69 -24.17 -0.48
N ALA A 33 -6.14 -23.89 -1.67
CA ALA A 33 -5.68 -24.87 -2.64
C ALA A 33 -4.17 -25.18 -2.63
N THR A 34 -3.33 -24.41 -1.94
CA THR A 34 -1.87 -24.66 -1.92
C THR A 34 -1.35 -24.81 -0.50
N TRP A 35 -0.62 -25.91 -0.27
CA TRP A 35 -0.02 -26.29 1.02
C TRP A 35 0.79 -25.16 1.68
N PHE A 36 1.41 -24.30 0.88
CA PHE A 36 2.13 -23.12 1.31
C PHE A 36 1.22 -22.10 2.01
N PHE A 37 0.12 -21.67 1.38
CA PHE A 37 -0.83 -20.73 2.00
C PHE A 37 -1.60 -21.36 3.17
N ALA A 38 -1.83 -22.68 3.16
CA ALA A 38 -2.41 -23.39 4.29
C ALA A 38 -1.49 -23.43 5.53
N THR A 39 -0.17 -23.37 5.32
CA THR A 39 0.81 -23.34 6.42
C THR A 39 1.03 -21.91 6.91
N VAL A 40 1.13 -20.96 5.98
CA VAL A 40 1.29 -19.54 6.28
C VAL A 40 0.04 -18.93 6.92
N GLY A 41 -1.15 -19.37 6.52
CA GLY A 41 -2.43 -18.96 7.13
C GLY A 41 -2.64 -19.45 8.57
N LYS A 42 -1.79 -20.36 9.07
CA LYS A 42 -1.78 -20.78 10.49
C LYS A 42 -0.92 -19.87 11.36
N ILE A 43 -0.11 -18.99 10.77
CA ILE A 43 0.70 -18.04 11.51
C ILE A 43 -0.25 -16.97 12.08
N PRO A 44 -0.31 -16.82 13.42
CA PRO A 44 -1.18 -15.82 14.02
C PRO A 44 -0.78 -14.42 13.54
N TYR A 45 -1.79 -13.59 13.21
CA TYR A 45 -1.62 -12.20 12.75
C TYR A 45 -0.95 -12.01 11.37
N PHE A 46 -0.73 -13.08 10.60
CA PHE A 46 -0.14 -12.98 9.26
C PHE A 46 -0.94 -12.06 8.32
N ASP A 47 -2.26 -12.06 8.44
CA ASP A 47 -3.18 -11.15 7.75
C ASP A 47 -2.78 -9.68 7.97
N LYS A 48 -2.60 -9.27 9.22
CA LYS A 48 -2.30 -7.91 9.66
C LYS A 48 -0.92 -7.47 9.20
N VAL A 49 0.06 -8.37 9.31
CA VAL A 49 1.41 -8.12 8.79
C VAL A 49 1.37 -7.89 7.28
N GLY A 50 0.58 -8.69 6.55
CA GLY A 50 0.32 -8.49 5.13
C GLY A 50 -0.28 -7.11 4.83
N HIS A 51 -1.34 -6.72 5.55
CA HIS A 51 -1.97 -5.40 5.42
C HIS A 51 -0.98 -4.25 5.65
N PHE A 52 -0.16 -4.34 6.69
CA PHE A 52 0.87 -3.35 6.98
C PHE A 52 1.86 -3.18 5.81
N PHE A 53 2.44 -4.28 5.33
CA PHE A 53 3.46 -4.19 4.29
C PHE A 53 2.89 -3.84 2.92
N ILE A 54 1.74 -4.38 2.54
CA ILE A 54 1.13 -4.09 1.23
C ILE A 54 0.72 -2.62 1.17
N MET A 55 -0.08 -2.14 2.12
CA MET A 55 -0.55 -0.76 2.10
C MET A 55 0.58 0.24 2.34
N GLY A 56 1.58 -0.15 3.12
CA GLY A 56 2.79 0.65 3.29
C GLY A 56 3.65 0.73 2.03
N LEU A 57 3.90 -0.38 1.32
CA LEU A 57 4.69 -0.36 0.07
C LEU A 57 3.98 0.43 -1.02
N ILE A 58 2.65 0.33 -1.12
CA ILE A 58 1.82 1.20 -1.96
C ILE A 58 2.07 2.66 -1.62
N SER A 59 1.96 3.01 -0.34
CA SER A 59 2.21 4.36 0.17
C SER A 59 3.60 4.88 -0.16
N LEU A 60 4.65 4.09 0.09
CA LEU A 60 6.02 4.46 -0.23
C LEU A 60 6.21 4.75 -1.72
N CYS A 61 5.74 3.85 -2.57
CA CYS A 61 5.90 3.96 -4.02
C CYS A 61 5.10 5.16 -4.57
N ALA A 62 3.87 5.32 -4.11
CA ALA A 62 2.99 6.41 -4.54
C ALA A 62 3.51 7.77 -4.05
N VAL A 63 3.89 7.91 -2.78
CA VAL A 63 4.42 9.17 -2.25
C VAL A 63 5.71 9.54 -2.97
N ALA A 64 6.64 8.60 -3.10
CA ALA A 64 7.91 8.90 -3.74
C ALA A 64 7.76 9.17 -5.25
N GLY A 65 6.76 8.56 -5.92
CA GLY A 65 6.55 8.66 -7.36
C GLY A 65 5.56 9.73 -7.84
N LEU A 66 4.60 10.13 -7.00
CA LEU A 66 3.51 11.02 -7.37
C LEU A 66 3.54 12.36 -6.63
N ALA A 67 4.04 12.41 -5.39
CA ALA A 67 3.95 13.64 -4.58
C ALA A 67 4.69 14.83 -5.21
N HIS A 68 5.81 14.60 -5.91
CA HIS A 68 6.56 15.66 -6.59
C HIS A 68 5.87 16.22 -7.85
N ARG A 69 4.82 15.56 -8.34
CA ARG A 69 4.04 16.00 -9.52
C ARG A 69 2.85 16.87 -9.14
N LEU A 70 2.48 16.90 -7.86
CA LEU A 70 1.38 17.73 -7.37
C LEU A 70 1.85 19.19 -7.23
N PRO A 71 0.98 20.18 -7.48
CA PRO A 71 1.32 21.60 -7.42
C PRO A 71 1.49 22.15 -5.99
N PHE A 72 1.54 21.28 -4.97
CA PHE A 72 1.60 21.66 -3.57
C PHE A 72 3.01 21.49 -2.99
N PRO A 73 3.31 22.11 -1.83
CA PRO A 73 4.56 21.87 -1.11
C PRO A 73 4.81 20.37 -0.85
N PRO A 74 6.06 19.87 -0.86
CA PRO A 74 6.39 18.44 -0.79
C PRO A 74 5.71 17.70 0.37
N TRP A 75 5.60 18.36 1.53
CA TRP A 75 4.87 17.85 2.69
C TRP A 75 3.38 17.64 2.36
N ARG A 76 2.66 18.71 1.96
CA ARG A 76 1.24 18.64 1.61
C ARG A 76 0.96 17.62 0.51
N SER A 77 1.77 17.59 -0.53
CA SER A 77 1.64 16.60 -1.61
C SER A 77 1.75 15.16 -1.11
N SER A 78 2.67 14.90 -0.17
CA SER A 78 2.84 13.56 0.41
C SER A 78 1.63 13.17 1.27
N PHE A 79 1.09 14.09 2.08
CA PHE A 79 -0.12 13.85 2.86
C PHE A 79 -1.36 13.63 2.00
N ILE A 80 -1.50 14.35 0.89
CA ILE A 80 -2.59 14.13 -0.06
C ILE A 80 -2.52 12.70 -0.62
N VAL A 81 -1.34 12.28 -1.08
CA VAL A 81 -1.16 10.91 -1.61
C VAL A 81 -1.42 9.84 -0.55
N MET A 82 -0.88 10.00 0.67
CA MET A 82 -1.14 9.08 1.79
C MET A 82 -2.64 9.05 2.15
N GLY A 83 -3.31 10.20 2.14
CA GLY A 83 -4.73 10.33 2.41
C GLY A 83 -5.59 9.60 1.38
N CYS A 84 -5.26 9.70 0.09
CA CYS A 84 -5.94 8.94 -0.96
C CYS A 84 -5.82 7.42 -0.75
N ILE A 85 -4.64 6.94 -0.37
CA ILE A 85 -4.39 5.51 -0.13
C ILE A 85 -5.12 5.04 1.12
N PHE A 86 -5.16 5.86 2.17
CA PHE A 86 -5.96 5.60 3.37
C PHE A 86 -7.45 5.49 3.06
N LEU A 87 -8.00 6.42 2.27
CA LEU A 87 -9.40 6.34 1.83
C LEU A 87 -9.66 5.07 1.03
N LEU A 88 -8.76 4.73 0.10
CA LEU A 88 -8.87 3.50 -0.68
C LEU A 88 -8.84 2.24 0.22
N SER A 89 -7.93 2.20 1.19
CA SER A 89 -7.84 1.12 2.19
C SER A 89 -9.11 0.97 3.02
N THR A 90 -9.73 2.10 3.38
CA THR A 90 -10.92 2.13 4.20
C THR A 90 -12.13 1.64 3.39
N ILE A 91 -12.23 2.07 2.13
CA ILE A 91 -13.27 1.59 1.21
C ILE A 91 -13.10 0.07 0.96
N ASP A 92 -11.87 -0.40 0.76
CA ASP A 92 -11.58 -1.82 0.57
C ASP A 92 -12.04 -2.65 1.77
N GLU A 93 -11.67 -2.26 2.99
CA GLU A 93 -12.07 -2.96 4.21
C GLU A 93 -13.58 -2.87 4.48
N LEU A 94 -14.21 -1.71 4.24
CA LEU A 94 -15.66 -1.57 4.34
C LEU A 94 -16.41 -2.41 3.30
N SER A 95 -15.84 -2.56 2.09
CA SER A 95 -16.44 -3.39 1.04
C SER A 95 -16.52 -4.86 1.44
N GLN A 96 -15.58 -5.33 2.28
CA GLN A 96 -15.59 -6.70 2.79
C GLN A 96 -16.81 -6.99 3.67
N ALA A 97 -17.43 -5.99 4.28
CA ALA A 97 -18.69 -6.16 5.02
C ALA A 97 -19.86 -6.61 4.12
N PHE A 98 -19.76 -6.40 2.80
CA PHE A 98 -20.76 -6.81 1.82
C PHE A 98 -20.45 -8.16 1.16
N ILE A 99 -19.31 -8.78 1.49
CA ILE A 99 -18.88 -10.06 0.91
C ILE A 99 -19.13 -11.18 1.93
N PRO A 100 -20.00 -12.17 1.66
CA PRO A 100 -20.36 -13.21 2.64
C PRO A 100 -19.19 -14.06 3.17
N SER A 101 -18.10 -14.14 2.42
CA SER A 101 -16.89 -14.88 2.80
C SER A 101 -15.86 -14.05 3.59
N ARG A 102 -16.13 -12.76 3.83
CA ARG A 102 -15.20 -11.82 4.49
C ARG A 102 -15.90 -11.08 5.62
N THR A 103 -15.11 -10.63 6.57
CA THR A 103 -15.58 -9.85 7.72
C THR A 103 -14.70 -8.64 7.86
N PHE A 104 -15.33 -7.48 7.98
CA PHE A 104 -14.65 -6.24 8.33
C PHE A 104 -13.83 -6.40 9.62
N SER A 105 -12.55 -6.04 9.57
CA SER A 105 -11.60 -6.13 10.68
C SER A 105 -10.99 -4.75 10.97
N PHE A 106 -11.33 -4.18 12.13
CA PHE A 106 -10.67 -2.97 12.62
C PHE A 106 -9.14 -3.16 12.79
N ALA A 107 -8.69 -4.39 13.06
CA ALA A 107 -7.28 -4.68 13.19
C ALA A 107 -6.56 -4.62 11.84
N ASP A 108 -7.20 -5.07 10.76
CA ASP A 108 -6.63 -5.07 9.40
C ASP A 108 -6.57 -3.64 8.86
N LEU A 109 -7.59 -2.82 9.15
CA LEU A 109 -7.58 -1.39 8.85
C LEU A 109 -6.47 -0.67 9.63
N THR A 110 -6.31 -0.96 10.93
CA THR A 110 -5.26 -0.33 11.75
C THR A 110 -3.87 -0.70 11.24
N ALA A 111 -3.65 -1.97 10.90
CA ALA A 111 -2.39 -2.41 10.32
C ALA A 111 -2.09 -1.70 8.99
N SER A 112 -3.11 -1.54 8.14
CA SER A 112 -3.01 -0.79 6.88
C SER A 112 -2.63 0.68 7.13
N ILE A 113 -3.28 1.37 8.08
CA ILE A 113 -2.98 2.77 8.44
C ILE A 113 -1.53 2.91 8.91
N LEU A 114 -1.09 2.03 9.82
CA LEU A 114 0.28 2.05 10.34
C LEU A 114 1.31 1.86 9.21
N GLY A 115 1.02 0.95 8.27
CA GLY A 115 1.84 0.74 7.08
C GLY A 115 1.92 2.00 6.22
N ILE A 116 0.76 2.58 5.90
CA ILE A 116 0.65 3.79 5.06
C ILE A 116 1.46 4.94 5.65
N ILE A 117 1.34 5.19 6.95
CA ILE A 117 2.07 6.27 7.64
C ILE A 117 3.56 5.95 7.65
N PHE A 118 3.96 4.78 8.15
CA PHE A 118 5.37 4.45 8.35
C PHE A 118 6.16 4.46 7.04
N LEU A 119 5.69 3.73 6.03
CA LEU A 119 6.36 3.62 4.74
C LEU A 119 6.10 4.84 3.84
N GLY A 120 4.98 5.55 4.02
CA GLY A 120 4.71 6.82 3.36
C GLY A 120 5.67 7.94 3.80
N LEU A 121 6.01 8.01 5.09
CA LEU A 121 7.04 8.92 5.61
C LEU A 121 8.43 8.60 5.04
N ILE A 122 8.76 7.32 4.86
CA ILE A 122 9.99 6.90 4.17
C ILE A 122 9.94 7.37 2.70
N GLY A 123 8.81 7.19 2.02
CA GLY A 123 8.58 7.71 0.66
C GLY A 123 8.76 9.23 0.58
N HIS A 124 8.31 9.98 1.58
CA HIS A 124 8.52 11.42 1.69
C HIS A 124 10.00 11.79 1.86
N ARG A 125 10.75 11.05 2.67
CA ARG A 125 12.20 11.26 2.81
C ARG A 125 12.94 11.01 1.48
N ILE A 126 12.58 9.94 0.78
CA ILE A 126 13.14 9.58 -0.54
C ILE A 126 12.79 10.65 -1.59
N SER A 127 11.59 11.23 -1.53
CA SER A 127 11.19 12.28 -2.46
C SER A 127 12.00 13.56 -2.25
N ARG A 128 12.33 13.90 -0.99
CA ARG A 128 13.08 15.11 -0.58
C ARG A 128 14.61 15.04 -0.72
N GLN A 129 15.22 13.86 -0.60
CA GLN A 129 16.68 13.73 -0.78
C GLN A 129 17.15 13.99 -2.23
N LYS A 130 16.22 14.19 -3.16
CA LYS A 130 16.48 14.37 -4.59
C LYS A 130 16.10 15.78 -5.08
N ASP A 131 15.75 16.67 -4.16
CA ASP A 131 15.62 18.12 -4.36
C ASP A 131 16.91 18.80 -3.88
#